data_AF-A0A2S9FRJ5-F1
#
_entry.id   AF-A0A2S9FRJ5-F1
#
_cell.length_a   1.000
_cell.length_b   1.000
_cell.length_c   1.000
_cell.angle_alpha   90.00
_cell.angle_beta   90.00
_cell.angle_gamma   90.00
#
_symmetry.space_group_name_H-M   'P 1'
#
loop_
_entity.id
_entity.type
_entity.pdbx_description
1 polymer ?
#
loop_
_entity_poly.entity_id
_entity_poly.type
_entity_poly.pdbx_seq_one_letter_code
_entity_poly.pdbx_strand_id
1 'polypeptide(L)'
;MHFRTHTKPESRGQAGRWQSPYHDTMVDHDGHVGTLLDLLDELGIAEDTIVIYSTDNGPHANSWPDGATTPFRSEKATNWEGAFRIPELIRWPGR
;
A
#
# COMPACT_ATOMS: atom_id res chain seq x y z
N MET A 1 -1.15 6.02 0.22
CA MET A 1 -0.59 7.09 1.09
C MET A 1 -1.40 8.37 0.94
N HIS A 2 -1.57 9.12 2.04
CA HIS A 2 -2.30 10.39 2.04
C HIS A 2 -1.33 11.55 1.72
N PHE A 3 -1.71 12.42 0.77
CA PHE A 3 -0.89 13.55 0.29
C PHE A 3 -0.59 14.56 1.42
N ARG A 4 0.67 14.96 1.68
CA ARG A 4 1.94 14.61 1.00
C ARG A 4 2.70 13.47 1.69
N THR A 5 3.42 12.65 0.90
CA THR A 5 4.24 11.57 1.45
C THR A 5 5.57 12.10 2.01
N HIS A 6 5.89 11.72 3.24
CA HIS A 6 7.14 12.07 3.92
C HIS A 6 8.06 10.86 4.02
N THR A 7 8.86 10.63 2.97
CA THR A 7 9.82 9.52 2.90
C THR A 7 10.99 9.72 3.85
N LYS A 8 11.33 8.67 4.62
CA LYS A 8 12.51 8.62 5.48
C LYS A 8 13.78 8.91 4.66
N PRO A 9 14.74 9.71 5.16
CA PRO A 9 15.95 10.04 4.41
C PRO A 9 16.72 8.82 3.90
N GLU A 10 16.83 7.78 4.73
CA GLU A 10 17.53 6.52 4.46
C GLU A 10 16.84 5.63 3.43
N SER A 11 15.52 5.80 3.26
CA SER A 11 14.70 5.03 2.31
C SER A 11 14.73 5.59 0.89
N ARG A 12 15.28 6.80 0.69
CA ARG A 12 15.23 7.48 -0.61
C ARG A 12 16.06 6.77 -1.67
N GLY A 13 15.43 6.45 -2.79
CA GLY A 13 16.03 5.75 -3.93
C GLY A 13 15.96 4.23 -3.85
N GLN A 14 15.37 3.65 -2.80
CA GLN A 14 15.26 2.19 -2.64
C GLN A 14 14.37 1.55 -3.72
N ALA A 15 13.36 2.27 -4.22
CA ALA A 15 12.50 1.79 -5.29
C ALA A 15 13.20 1.82 -6.67
N GLY A 16 14.39 2.42 -6.76
CA GLY A 16 15.23 2.45 -7.95
C GLY A 16 15.21 3.78 -8.72
N ARG A 17 16.13 3.90 -9.69
CA ARG A 17 16.50 5.16 -10.38
C ARG A 17 15.33 5.96 -10.97
N TRP A 18 14.27 5.30 -11.43
CA TRP A 18 13.15 5.92 -12.14
C TRP A 18 11.89 6.06 -11.29
N GLN A 19 12.01 5.81 -9.99
CA GLN A 19 10.90 5.87 -9.05
C GLN A 19 10.92 7.15 -8.23
N SER A 20 9.74 7.57 -7.80
CA SER A 20 9.56 8.73 -6.92
C SER A 20 9.63 8.35 -5.44
N PRO A 21 9.80 9.33 -4.52
CA PRO A 21 9.76 9.08 -3.08
C PRO A 21 8.47 8.40 -2.58
N TYR A 22 7.37 8.53 -3.31
CA TYR A 22 6.14 7.78 -3.03
C TYR A 22 6.38 6.28 -3.10
N HIS A 23 7.08 5.81 -4.15
CA HIS A 23 7.39 4.39 -4.33
C HIS A 23 8.37 3.91 -3.25
N ASP A 24 9.35 4.72 -2.87
CA ASP A 24 10.25 4.42 -1.75
C ASP A 24 9.44 4.17 -0.46
N THR A 25 8.44 5.01 -0.18
CA THR A 25 7.57 4.82 0.99
C THR A 25 6.62 3.63 0.85
N MET A 26 6.22 3.26 -0.37
CA MET A 26 5.45 2.02 -0.58
C MET A 26 6.26 0.77 -0.26
N VAL A 27 7.58 0.77 -0.53
CA VAL A 27 8.48 -0.32 -0.11
C VAL A 27 8.56 -0.40 1.41
N ASP A 28 8.70 0.74 2.10
CA ASP A 28 8.66 0.77 3.57
C ASP A 28 7.33 0.24 4.12
N HIS A 29 6.21 0.61 3.48
CA HIS A 29 4.87 0.19 3.88
C HIS A 29 4.69 -1.34 3.75
N ASP A 30 5.15 -1.92 2.64
CA ASP A 30 5.17 -3.38 2.44
C ASP A 30 6.02 -4.08 3.52
N GLY A 31 7.20 -3.53 3.84
CA GLY A 31 8.05 -4.05 4.93
C GLY A 31 7.36 -4.03 6.30
N HIS A 32 6.55 -3.00 6.60
CA HIS A 32 5.76 -2.96 7.84
C HIS A 32 4.66 -4.03 7.85
N VAL A 33 4.03 -4.32 6.71
CA VAL A 33 3.08 -5.45 6.60
C VAL A 33 3.80 -6.76 6.90
N GLY A 34 4.98 -6.97 6.31
CA GLY A 34 5.83 -8.13 6.61
C GLY A 34 6.14 -8.28 8.10
N THR A 35 6.53 -7.18 8.77
CA THR A 35 6.81 -7.20 10.23
C THR A 35 5.61 -7.68 11.05
N LEU A 36 4.39 -7.28 10.67
CA LEU A 36 3.18 -7.74 11.36
C LEU A 36 2.88 -9.21 11.07
N LEU A 37 3.10 -9.67 9.83
CA LEU A 37 2.91 -11.07 9.46
C LEU A 37 3.90 -11.98 10.19
N ASP A 38 5.17 -11.60 10.23
CA ASP A 38 6.22 -12.33 10.97
C ASP A 38 5.86 -12.42 12.47
N LEU A 39 5.34 -11.34 13.05
CA LEU A 39 4.89 -11.34 14.44
C LEU A 39 3.74 -12.34 14.69
N LEU A 40 2.81 -12.51 13.76
CA LEU A 40 1.74 -13.52 13.89
C LEU A 40 2.30 -14.94 13.90
N ASP A 41 3.32 -15.20 13.09
CA ASP A 41 4.01 -16.48 13.02
C ASP A 41 4.84 -16.73 14.30
N GLU A 42 5.58 -15.73 14.79
CA GLU A 42 6.34 -15.78 16.04
C GLU A 42 5.46 -16.05 17.27
N LEU A 43 4.27 -15.46 17.31
CA LEU A 43 3.29 -15.67 18.37
C LEU A 43 2.56 -17.03 18.26
N GLY A 44 2.72 -17.73 17.14
CA GLY A 44 2.04 -19.02 16.89
C GLY A 44 0.52 -18.90 16.70
N ILE A 45 0.02 -17.73 16.32
CA ILE A 45 -1.43 -17.45 16.16
C ILE A 45 -1.87 -17.24 14.71
N ALA A 46 -0.94 -17.38 13.74
CA ALA A 46 -1.23 -17.11 12.33
C ALA A 46 -2.38 -17.96 11.76
N GLU A 47 -2.46 -19.24 12.13
CA GLU A 47 -3.51 -20.17 11.67
C GLU A 47 -4.93 -19.80 12.18
N ASP A 48 -5.03 -19.02 13.26
CA ASP A 48 -6.29 -18.53 13.85
C ASP A 48 -6.48 -17.01 13.67
N THR A 49 -5.71 -16.40 12.78
CA THR A 49 -5.78 -14.96 12.49
C THR A 49 -6.12 -14.73 11.02
N ILE A 50 -7.22 -14.02 10.77
CA ILE A 50 -7.55 -13.51 9.44
C ILE A 50 -6.86 -12.16 9.26
N VAL A 51 -6.02 -12.05 8.23
CA VAL A 51 -5.42 -10.79 7.81
C VAL A 51 -6.10 -10.30 6.56
N ILE A 52 -6.60 -9.07 6.62
CA ILE A 52 -7.21 -8.37 5.48
C ILE A 52 -6.38 -7.12 5.20
N TYR A 53 -5.89 -7.00 3.96
CA TYR A 53 -5.20 -5.82 3.48
C TYR A 53 -6.05 -5.12 2.42
N SER A 54 -6.23 -3.82 2.60
CA SER A 54 -7.10 -3.00 1.78
C SER A 54 -6.66 -1.53 1.80
N THR A 55 -7.36 -0.68 1.03
CA THR A 55 -7.15 0.78 1.06
C THR A 55 -8.48 1.53 1.13
N ASP A 56 -8.48 2.73 1.68
CA ASP A 56 -9.67 3.57 1.88
C ASP A 56 -10.31 4.08 0.58
N ASN A 57 -9.53 4.26 -0.47
CA ASN A 57 -9.93 4.79 -1.77
C ASN A 57 -8.84 4.55 -2.84
N GLY A 58 -9.18 4.81 -4.10
CA GLY A 58 -8.21 4.89 -5.19
C GLY A 58 -7.19 6.02 -5.07
N PRO A 59 -6.25 6.14 -6.02
CA PRO A 59 -5.10 7.03 -5.88
C PRO A 59 -5.47 8.50 -6.04
N HIS A 60 -4.67 9.41 -5.47
CA HIS A 60 -4.56 10.79 -5.92
C HIS A 60 -3.55 10.83 -7.09
N ALA A 61 -3.99 10.61 -8.34
CA ALA A 61 -3.08 10.63 -9.50
C ALA A 61 -2.70 12.07 -9.91
N ASN A 62 -3.56 13.05 -9.61
CA ASN A 62 -3.32 14.48 -9.78
C ASN A 62 -2.13 15.02 -8.95
N SER A 63 -1.67 14.29 -7.94
CA SER A 63 -0.52 14.67 -7.13
C SER A 63 0.80 14.08 -7.61
N TRP A 64 0.85 13.52 -8.84
CA TRP A 64 2.10 13.05 -9.44
C TRP A 64 3.24 14.07 -9.25
N PRO A 65 4.46 13.65 -8.84
CA PRO A 65 4.91 12.26 -8.67
C PRO A 65 4.64 11.65 -7.28
N ASP A 66 3.90 12.34 -6.42
CA ASP A 66 3.51 11.91 -5.07
C ASP A 66 2.11 11.27 -5.07
N GLY A 67 1.98 10.16 -5.80
CA GLY A 67 0.72 9.46 -6.01
C GLY A 67 0.89 8.25 -6.92
N ALA A 68 -0.11 7.38 -6.96
CA ALA A 68 -0.15 6.22 -7.85
C ALA A 68 -1.09 6.45 -9.04
N THR A 69 -1.16 5.48 -9.94
CA THR A 69 -2.14 5.44 -11.03
C THR A 69 -2.92 4.13 -10.98
N THR A 70 -4.01 4.05 -11.72
CA THR A 70 -4.90 2.89 -11.79
C THR A 70 -5.34 2.67 -13.23
N PRO A 71 -5.54 1.43 -13.68
CA PRO A 71 -6.09 1.16 -15.03
C PRO A 71 -7.58 1.51 -15.14
N PHE A 72 -8.24 1.80 -14.02
CA PHE A 72 -9.64 2.18 -13.98
C PHE A 72 -9.83 3.67 -14.24
N ARG A 73 -11.01 4.04 -14.72
CA ARG A 73 -11.31 5.44 -15.06
C ARG A 73 -11.20 6.34 -13.82
N SER A 74 -10.45 7.43 -13.95
CA SER A 74 -10.32 8.50 -12.96
C SER A 74 -9.64 8.07 -11.65
N GLU A 75 -9.87 8.82 -10.56
CA GLU A 75 -9.03 8.83 -9.36
C GLU A 75 -9.85 9.25 -8.13
N LYS A 76 -9.21 9.35 -6.96
CA LYS A 76 -9.80 9.87 -5.72
C LYS A 76 -10.56 11.18 -5.94
N ALA A 77 -11.63 11.37 -5.18
CA ALA A 77 -12.56 12.51 -5.26
C ALA A 77 -13.40 12.56 -6.55
N THR A 78 -13.53 11.43 -7.25
CA THR A 78 -14.45 11.28 -8.38
C THR A 78 -15.43 10.13 -8.15
N ASN A 79 -16.43 9.97 -9.03
CA ASN A 79 -17.46 8.93 -8.94
C ASN A 79 -17.21 7.75 -9.89
N TRP A 80 -15.96 7.53 -10.29
CA TRP A 80 -15.58 6.48 -11.23
C TRP A 80 -14.86 5.33 -10.52
N GLU A 81 -14.74 4.19 -11.21
CA GLU A 81 -14.09 2.98 -10.68
C GLU A 81 -12.70 3.26 -10.10
N GLY A 82 -11.91 4.15 -10.69
CA GLY A 82 -10.59 4.50 -10.19
C GLY A 82 -10.59 5.20 -8.83
N ALA A 83 -11.75 5.63 -8.30
CA ALA A 83 -11.89 6.20 -6.97
C ALA A 83 -12.21 5.15 -5.89
N PHE A 84 -12.87 4.05 -6.25
CA PHE A 84 -13.45 3.09 -5.29
C PHE A 84 -13.01 1.65 -5.47
N ARG A 85 -12.54 1.28 -6.67
CA ARG A 85 -11.98 -0.05 -6.91
C ARG A 85 -10.54 -0.09 -6.39
N ILE A 86 -10.37 -0.83 -5.31
CA ILE A 86 -9.15 -0.87 -4.49
C ILE A 86 -8.57 -2.29 -4.43
N PRO A 87 -7.27 -2.45 -4.10
CA PRO A 87 -6.71 -3.78 -3.83
C PRO A 87 -7.31 -4.35 -2.56
N GLU A 88 -7.64 -5.64 -2.58
CA GLU A 88 -8.15 -6.40 -1.44
C GLU A 88 -7.43 -7.75 -1.42
N LEU A 89 -6.73 -8.05 -0.32
CA LEU A 89 -6.07 -9.34 -0.11
C LEU A 89 -6.51 -9.91 1.22
N ILE A 90 -6.84 -11.20 1.22
CA ILE A 90 -7.23 -11.94 2.42
C ILE A 90 -6.28 -13.13 2.57
N ARG A 91 -5.68 -13.24 3.75
CA ARG A 91 -4.84 -14.38 4.13
C ARG A 91 -5.39 -14.99 5.41
N TRP A 92 -5.60 -16.30 5.40
CA TRP A 92 -5.89 -17.09 6.58
C TRP A 92 -5.35 -18.51 6.40
N PRO A 93 -4.12 -18.81 6.89
CA PRO A 93 -3.44 -20.08 6.62
C PRO A 93 -4.23 -21.33 7.07
N GLY A 94 -5.04 -21.20 8.12
CA GLY A 94 -5.83 -22.30 8.67
C GLY A 94 -7.07 -22.66 7.88
N ARG A 95 -7.30 -22.04 6.71
CA ARG A 95 -8.50 -22.22 5.87
C ARG A 95 -8.20 -22.22 4.38
#